data_AF-A0A2A4VLY9-F1
#
_entry.id   AF-A0A2A4VLY9-F1
#
_cell.length_a   1.000
_cell.length_b   1.000
_cell.length_c   1.000
_cell.angle_alpha   90.00
_cell.angle_beta   90.00
_cell.angle_gamma   90.00
#
_symmetry.space_group_name_H-M   'P 1'
#
loop_
_entity.id
_entity.type
_entity.pdbx_description
1 polymer ?
#
loop_
_entity_poly.entity_id
_entity_poly.type
_entity_poly.pdbx_seq_one_letter_code
_entity_poly.pdbx_strand_id
1 'polypeptide(L)' 'MKAPVLYILASKRNGTLYIGVTSDLIKRIWQHKNNSVAGFTKKYNVHT' A
#
# COMPACT_ATOMS: atom_id res chain seq x y z
N MET A 1 -19.29 -0.78 -11.05
CA MET A 1 -17.81 -0.63 -11.08
C MET A 1 -17.39 0.16 -9.84
N LYS A 2 -16.30 -0.23 -9.16
CA LYS A 2 -15.75 0.59 -8.06
C LYS A 2 -14.89 1.71 -8.66
N ALA A 3 -15.05 2.93 -8.17
CA ALA A 3 -14.21 4.06 -8.58
C ALA A 3 -12.76 3.85 -8.11
N PRO A 4 -11.75 4.30 -8.89
CA PRO A 4 -10.37 4.29 -8.43
C PRO A 4 -10.21 5.26 -7.25
N VAL A 5 -9.48 4.84 -6.22
CA VAL A 5 -9.11 5.66 -5.08
C VAL A 5 -7.60 5.82 -5.02
N LEU A 6 -7.15 7.03 -4.67
CA LEU A 6 -5.77 7.32 -4.33
C LEU A 6 -5.59 7.16 -2.82
N TYR A 7 -4.47 6.59 -2.39
CA TYR A 7 -4.15 6.41 -0.97
C TYR A 7 -2.66 6.60 -0.69
N ILE A 8 -2.33 6.87 0.57
CA ILE A 8 -0.96 7.03 1.07
C ILE A 8 -0.72 6.01 2.18
N LEU A 9 0.39 5.28 2.09
CA LEU A 9 0.92 4.45 3.17
C LEU A 9 2.18 5.09 3.76
N ALA A 10 2.38 4.88 5.05
CA ALA A 10 3.57 5.29 5.76
C ALA A 10 4.19 4.07 6.46
N SER A 11 5.52 3.97 6.45
CA SER A 11 6.24 2.92 7.19
C SER A 11 6.26 3.18 8.70
N LYS A 12 6.43 4.45 9.09
CA LYS A 12 6.47 4.96 10.47
C LYS A 12 6.34 6.49 10.45
N ARG A 13 6.22 7.12 11.63
CA ARG A 13 6.28 8.58 11.77
C ARG A 13 7.56 9.13 11.13
N ASN A 14 7.42 10.10 10.23
CA ASN A 14 8.50 10.69 9.44
C ASN A 14 9.31 9.67 8.60
N GLY A 15 8.73 8.51 8.30
CA GLY A 15 9.35 7.47 7.47
C GLY A 15 8.98 7.60 6.00
N THR A 16 9.33 6.57 5.23
CA THR A 16 8.99 6.46 3.81
C THR A 16 7.49 6.45 3.60
N LEU A 17 7.04 7.22 2.60
CA LEU A 17 5.66 7.24 2.11
C LEU A 17 5.56 6.50 0.78
N TYR A 18 4.41 5.88 0.54
CA TYR A 18 4.05 5.28 -0.73
C TYR A 18 2.68 5.78 -1.16
N ILE A 19 2.57 6.28 -2.38
CA ILE A 19 1.31 6.70 -2.99
C ILE A 19 0.86 5.62 -3.96
N GLY A 20 -0.40 5.18 -3.86
CA GLY A 20 -0.95 4.14 -4.72
C GLY A 20 -2.37 4.43 -5.18
N VAL A 21 -2.78 3.75 -6.24
CA VAL A 21 -4.15 3.77 -6.77
C VAL A 21 -4.71 2.35 -6.85
N THR A 22 -5.99 2.18 -6.54
CA THR A 22 -6.70 0.90 -6.63
C THR A 22 -8.20 1.11 -6.75
N SER A 23 -8.93 0.19 -7.36
CA SER A 23 -10.39 0.13 -7.29
C SER A 23 -10.89 -0.66 -6.07
N ASP A 24 -10.00 -1.35 -5.36
CA ASP A 24 -10.30 -2.08 -4.13
C ASP A 24 -9.21 -1.82 -3.07
N LEU A 25 -9.51 -0.95 -2.10
CA LEU A 25 -8.56 -0.54 -1.08
C LEU A 25 -8.27 -1.65 -0.07
N ILE A 26 -9.31 -2.33 0.42
CA ILE A 26 -9.17 -3.38 1.45
C ILE A 26 -8.29 -4.51 0.93
N LYS A 27 -8.58 -5.01 -0.28
CA LYS A 27 -7.77 -6.06 -0.92
C LYS A 27 -6.32 -5.60 -1.10
N ARG A 28 -6.11 -4.36 -1.54
CA ARG A 28 -4.76 -3.82 -1.78
C ARG A 28 -3.96 -3.68 -0.48
N ILE A 29 -4.57 -3.22 0.59
CA ILE A 29 -3.91 -3.13 1.91
C ILE A 29 -3.55 -4.52 2.43
N TRP A 30 -4.44 -5.50 2.28
CA TRP A 30 -4.16 -6.89 2.65
C TRP A 30 -2.95 -7.45 1.87
N GLN A 31 -2.88 -7.22 0.55
CA GLN A 31 -1.74 -7.67 -0.27
C GLN A 31 -0.41 -7.08 0.19
N HIS A 32 -0.40 -5.79 0.55
CA HIS A 32 0.80 -5.13 1.08
C HIS A 32 1.21 -5.71 2.44
N LYS A 33 0.26 -5.84 3.38
CA LYS A 33 0.52 -6.42 4.72
C LYS A 33 1.03 -7.84 4.69
N ASN A 34 0.58 -8.64 3.73
CA ASN A 34 0.97 -10.05 3.58
C ASN A 34 2.15 -10.24 2.61
N ASN A 35 2.77 -9.15 2.13
CA ASN A 35 3.88 -9.22 1.18
C ASN A 35 3.58 -10.09 -0.06
N SER A 36 2.29 -10.18 -0.42
CA SER A 36 1.77 -11.09 -1.45
C SER A 36 2.14 -10.67 -2.86
N VAL A 37 2.59 -9.42 -3.02
CA VAL A 37 3.04 -8.86 -4.30
C VAL A 37 4.43 -8.28 -4.12
N ALA A 38 5.34 -8.56 -5.05
CA ALA A 38 6.64 -7.91 -5.08
C ALA A 38 6.49 -6.43 -5.43
N GLY A 39 7.29 -5.55 -4.80
CA GLY A 39 7.23 -4.12 -5.10
C GLY A 39 7.85 -3.26 -4.02
N PHE A 40 7.71 -1.94 -4.18
CA PHE A 40 8.29 -0.94 -3.30
C PHE A 40 7.87 -1.12 -1.83
N THR A 41 6.58 -1.31 -1.59
CA THR A 41 6.03 -1.48 -0.24
C THR A 41 6.61 -2.69 0.48
N LYS A 42 6.87 -3.80 -0.23
CA LYS A 42 7.55 -4.99 0.30
C LYS A 42 9.05 -4.74 0.52
N LYS A 43 9.73 -4.14 -0.46
CA LYS A 43 11.19 -3.87 -0.40
C LYS A 43 11.56 -2.96 0.77
N TYR A 44 10.70 -1.99 1.09
CA TYR A 44 10.98 -0.96 2.10
C TYR A 44 10.07 -1.03 3.33
N ASN A 45 9.33 -2.13 3.51
CA ASN A 45 8.37 -2.32 4.62
C ASN A 45 7.41 -1.12 4.83
N VAL A 46 6.83 -0.61 3.75
CA VAL A 46 5.86 0.51 3.78
C VAL A 46 4.44 -0.04 3.85
N HIS A 47 4.13 -0.77 4.91
CA HIS A 47 2.83 -1.42 5.15
C HIS A 47 2.62 -1.93 6.59
N THR A 48 3.53 -1.60 7.50
CA THR A 48 3.44 -1.90 8.94
C THR A 48 2.38 -1.06 9.64
#